data_AF-A0AAJ2J115-F1
#
_entry.id   AF-A0AAJ2J115-F1
#
_cell.length_a   1.000
_cell.length_b   1.000
_cell.length_c   1.000
_cell.angle_alpha   90.00
_cell.angle_beta   90.00
_cell.angle_gamma   90.00
#
_symmetry.space_group_name_H-M   'P 1'
#
loop_
_entity.id
_entity.type
_entity.pdbx_description
1 polymer ?
#
loop_
_entity_poly.entity_id
_entity_poly.type
_entity_poly.pdbx_seq_one_letter_code
_entity_poly.pdbx_strand_id
1 'polypeptide(L)'
;MPYITGVLNDGCEYKKSITKKTRVLRLDNEEFNSQHYLTELNLSNLSCSENIESIIFHKSLYLTQENLNDIGKCRTLKELHLTTDKELDFSVLQDSDLEKLVIYFIGGSDLFKKLVGLKKLVNVTVEFSSETDLSLECLPPSVQKLTISGNIVNFELSKLEHLTLKELSLKGLPACELNFSVEMAQNLELLCAVYCHDIGNFHSLPFHGSTKLKTINFSGTYWEHLFIDEFCELESLKWVILTDTMRIVADLSNKKIVSSGWKRWEEYISCY
;
A
#
# COMPACT_ATOMS: atom_id res chain seq x y z
N MET A 1 20.58 29.53 -9.76
CA MET A 1 19.34 28.84 -9.33
C MET A 1 19.68 27.38 -9.16
N PRO A 2 19.26 26.71 -8.07
CA PRO A 2 19.52 25.28 -7.91
C PRO A 2 18.67 24.49 -8.90
N TYR A 3 19.26 23.44 -9.47
CA TYR A 3 18.60 22.56 -10.42
C TYR A 3 18.77 21.12 -9.99
N ILE A 4 17.73 20.33 -10.18
CA ILE A 4 17.86 18.90 -10.31
C ILE A 4 18.26 18.63 -11.74
N THR A 5 19.24 17.76 -11.91
CA THR A 5 19.78 17.43 -13.23
C THR A 5 19.75 15.93 -13.45
N GLY A 6 19.83 15.51 -14.70
CA GLY A 6 19.89 14.11 -15.08
C GLY A 6 20.27 13.95 -16.53
N VAL A 7 20.30 12.70 -16.98
CA VAL A 7 20.55 12.34 -18.38
C VAL A 7 19.37 11.51 -18.84
N LEU A 8 18.85 11.83 -20.02
CA LEU A 8 17.81 11.06 -20.69
C LEU A 8 18.43 9.89 -21.49
N ASN A 9 17.63 8.89 -21.80
CA ASN A 9 18.03 7.72 -22.59
C ASN A 9 18.54 8.05 -24.01
N ASP A 10 18.25 9.23 -24.55
CA ASP A 10 18.79 9.74 -25.82
C ASP A 10 20.10 10.54 -25.66
N GLY A 11 20.59 10.67 -24.42
CA GLY A 11 21.80 11.43 -24.07
C GLY A 11 21.57 12.92 -23.79
N CYS A 12 20.34 13.44 -23.91
CA CYS A 12 20.05 14.83 -23.61
C CYS A 12 20.11 15.11 -22.10
N GLU A 13 20.59 16.30 -21.74
CA GLU A 13 20.58 16.77 -20.35
C GLU A 13 19.15 17.10 -19.92
N TYR A 14 18.75 16.52 -18.78
CA TYR A 14 17.56 16.93 -18.07
C TYR A 14 17.92 17.99 -17.03
N LYS A 15 17.09 19.01 -16.91
CA LYS A 15 17.28 20.09 -15.94
C LYS A 15 15.95 20.65 -15.46
N LYS A 16 15.70 20.53 -14.17
CA LYS A 16 14.51 21.07 -13.50
C LYS A 16 14.88 22.06 -12.42
N SER A 17 14.38 23.28 -12.53
CA SER A 17 14.62 24.33 -11.53
C SER A 17 13.90 24.00 -10.24
N ILE A 18 14.63 24.04 -9.13
CA ILE A 18 14.05 24.01 -7.79
C ILE A 18 14.27 25.37 -7.12
N THR A 19 13.28 25.84 -6.38
CA THR A 19 13.32 27.14 -5.72
C THR A 19 12.83 27.00 -4.29
N LYS A 20 13.04 28.01 -3.46
CA LYS A 20 12.47 28.05 -2.10
C LYS A 20 10.93 27.93 -2.07
N LYS A 21 10.24 28.17 -3.19
CA LYS A 21 8.78 28.03 -3.31
C LYS A 21 8.34 26.62 -3.73
N THR A 22 9.28 25.76 -4.13
CA THR A 22 8.97 24.40 -4.58
C THR A 22 8.57 23.54 -3.39
N ARG A 23 7.28 23.21 -3.30
CA ARG A 23 6.73 22.30 -2.28
C ARG A 23 6.55 20.87 -2.78
N VAL A 24 6.25 20.73 -4.07
CA VAL A 24 6.04 19.44 -4.72
C VAL A 24 7.07 19.29 -5.83
N LEU A 25 7.80 18.19 -5.80
CA LEU A 25 8.68 17.77 -6.87
C LEU A 25 8.11 16.51 -7.50
N ARG A 26 7.57 16.65 -8.72
CA ARG A 26 7.11 15.53 -9.54
C ARG A 26 8.08 15.29 -10.67
N LEU A 27 8.55 14.07 -10.83
CA LEU A 27 9.24 13.60 -12.03
C LEU A 27 8.43 12.41 -12.55
N ASP A 28 7.19 12.68 -12.99
CA ASP A 28 6.25 11.70 -13.53
C ASP A 28 6.11 11.83 -15.07
N ASN A 29 5.34 10.90 -15.67
CA ASN A 29 5.18 10.75 -17.12
C ASN A 29 4.71 12.00 -17.87
N GLU A 30 4.17 13.02 -17.19
CA GLU A 30 3.80 14.26 -17.87
C GLU A 30 5.03 15.05 -18.34
N GLU A 31 6.20 14.85 -17.70
CA GLU A 31 7.46 15.46 -18.13
C GLU A 31 8.23 14.60 -19.16
N PHE A 32 7.85 13.33 -19.31
CA PHE A 32 8.59 12.32 -20.05
C PHE A 32 7.63 11.57 -20.98
N ASN A 33 7.62 11.95 -22.27
CA ASN A 33 6.95 11.11 -23.28
C ASN A 33 7.51 9.69 -23.20
N SER A 34 6.72 8.67 -23.52
CA SER A 34 7.08 7.24 -23.38
C SER A 34 8.40 6.79 -24.04
N GLN A 35 9.02 7.66 -24.83
CA GLN A 35 10.32 7.46 -25.49
C GLN A 35 11.51 8.15 -24.80
N HIS A 36 11.29 9.09 -23.89
CA HIS A 36 12.34 9.83 -23.18
C HIS A 36 12.24 9.58 -21.68
N TYR A 37 13.11 8.73 -21.12
CA TYR A 37 13.15 8.49 -19.68
C TYR A 37 14.54 8.77 -19.11
N LEU A 38 14.59 9.13 -17.83
CA LEU A 38 15.83 9.41 -17.11
C LEU A 38 16.63 8.12 -16.88
N THR A 39 17.89 8.12 -17.31
CA THR A 39 18.88 7.06 -17.03
C THR A 39 19.77 7.42 -15.85
N GLU A 40 20.02 8.70 -15.62
CA GLU A 40 20.76 9.23 -14.49
C GLU A 40 20.01 10.38 -13.84
N LEU A 41 20.06 10.46 -12.51
CA LEU A 41 19.41 11.51 -11.73
C LEU A 41 20.33 12.00 -10.62
N ASN A 42 20.57 13.31 -10.60
CA ASN A 42 21.33 13.99 -9.56
C ASN A 42 20.40 14.88 -8.71
N LEU A 43 20.25 14.50 -7.45
CA LEU A 43 19.40 15.16 -6.46
C LEU A 43 20.19 16.00 -5.45
N SER A 44 21.50 16.19 -5.62
CA SER A 44 22.38 16.85 -4.63
C SER A 44 21.91 18.26 -4.24
N ASN A 45 21.29 18.97 -5.18
CA ASN A 45 20.75 20.30 -4.97
C ASN A 45 19.40 20.33 -4.24
N LEU A 46 18.76 19.19 -3.94
CA LEU A 46 17.51 19.12 -3.16
C LEU A 46 17.65 19.86 -1.82
N SER A 47 18.82 19.75 -1.20
CA SER A 47 19.18 20.45 0.04
C SER A 47 19.03 21.97 -0.01
N CYS A 48 19.01 22.57 -1.21
CA CYS A 48 18.80 24.00 -1.41
C CYS A 48 17.32 24.42 -1.32
N SER A 49 16.39 23.46 -1.23
CA SER A 49 14.95 23.69 -1.14
C SER A 49 14.41 23.24 0.21
N GLU A 50 14.21 24.20 1.11
CA GLU A 50 13.81 23.95 2.51
C GLU A 50 12.33 23.55 2.68
N ASN A 51 11.49 23.72 1.65
CA ASN A 51 10.03 23.62 1.75
C ASN A 51 9.42 22.42 1.00
N ILE A 52 10.25 21.45 0.59
CA ILE A 52 9.73 20.28 -0.14
C ILE A 52 8.95 19.40 0.82
N GLU A 53 7.68 19.15 0.49
CA GLU A 53 6.73 18.36 1.26
C GLU A 53 6.35 17.05 0.55
N SER A 54 6.44 17.00 -0.78
CA SER A 54 6.11 15.79 -1.56
C SER A 54 7.10 15.61 -2.70
N ILE A 55 7.65 14.40 -2.81
CA ILE A 55 8.50 13.98 -3.92
C ILE A 55 7.88 12.73 -4.56
N ILE A 56 7.60 12.81 -5.86
CA ILE A 56 6.94 11.76 -6.61
C ILE A 56 7.78 11.43 -7.83
N PHE A 57 8.40 10.25 -7.84
CA PHE A 57 9.11 9.73 -8.99
C PHE A 57 8.22 8.82 -9.83
N HIS A 58 8.49 8.79 -11.14
CA HIS A 58 7.86 7.85 -12.05
C HIS A 58 8.25 6.40 -11.75
N LYS A 59 7.37 5.45 -12.11
CA LYS A 59 7.61 4.02 -11.93
C LYS A 59 8.85 3.50 -12.66
N SER A 60 9.31 4.15 -13.73
CA SER A 60 10.49 3.74 -14.50
C SER A 60 11.79 4.36 -13.99
N LEU A 61 11.75 5.21 -12.96
CA LEU A 61 12.92 5.89 -12.42
C LEU A 61 13.41 5.18 -11.16
N TYR A 62 14.45 4.36 -11.33
CA TYR A 62 15.04 3.57 -10.27
C TYR A 62 15.96 4.43 -9.42
N LEU A 63 15.62 4.57 -8.13
CA LEU A 63 16.44 5.30 -7.19
C LEU A 63 17.51 4.42 -6.56
N THR A 64 18.67 5.03 -6.38
CA THR A 64 19.79 4.48 -5.63
C THR A 64 19.82 5.00 -4.19
N GLN A 65 20.69 4.43 -3.35
CA GLN A 65 20.92 4.93 -2.00
C GLN A 65 21.42 6.40 -2.01
N GLU A 66 22.23 6.80 -2.99
CA GLU A 66 22.70 8.19 -3.09
C GLU A 66 21.52 9.15 -3.30
N ASN A 67 20.57 8.77 -4.16
CA ASN A 67 19.34 9.54 -4.35
C ASN A 67 18.54 9.65 -3.04
N LEU A 68 18.43 8.56 -2.28
CA LEU A 68 17.72 8.55 -1.00
C LEU A 68 18.43 9.40 0.06
N ASN A 69 19.77 9.40 0.09
CA ASN A 69 20.56 10.25 0.98
C ASN A 69 20.34 11.75 0.69
N ASP A 70 20.21 12.12 -0.58
CA ASP A 70 19.87 13.49 -0.97
C ASP A 70 18.45 13.87 -0.57
N ILE A 71 17.49 12.95 -0.73
CA ILE A 71 16.10 13.12 -0.29
C ILE A 71 16.03 13.29 1.24
N GLY A 72 16.84 12.56 2.00
CA GLY A 72 16.90 12.65 3.47
C GLY A 72 17.30 14.02 4.01
N LYS A 73 17.83 14.92 3.15
CA LYS A 73 18.11 16.31 3.52
C LYS A 73 16.84 17.17 3.59
N CYS A 74 15.72 16.73 2.99
CA CYS A 74 14.45 17.42 3.00
C CYS A 74 13.64 17.11 4.28
N ARG A 75 13.90 17.85 5.37
CA ARG A 75 13.26 17.58 6.68
C ARG A 75 11.73 17.77 6.69
N THR A 76 11.19 18.64 5.84
CA THR A 76 9.74 18.89 5.72
C THR A 76 9.02 17.88 4.84
N LEU A 77 9.72 16.85 4.32
CA LEU A 77 9.15 15.85 3.43
C LEU A 77 8.08 15.05 4.16
N LYS A 78 6.86 15.02 3.62
CA LYS A 78 5.69 14.29 4.14
C LYS A 78 5.30 13.10 3.27
N GLU A 79 5.57 13.17 1.97
CA GLU A 79 5.19 12.15 1.00
C GLU A 79 6.35 11.81 0.08
N LEU A 80 6.63 10.51 -0.06
CA LEU A 80 7.66 10.00 -0.95
C LEU A 80 7.11 8.85 -1.78
N HIS A 81 7.17 8.96 -3.10
CA HIS A 81 6.90 7.86 -4.03
C HIS A 81 8.17 7.55 -4.80
N LEU A 82 8.64 6.31 -4.75
CA LEU A 82 9.86 5.89 -5.43
C LEU A 82 9.75 4.50 -6.06
N THR A 83 10.63 4.22 -7.02
CA THR A 83 10.89 2.87 -7.52
C THR A 83 12.30 2.44 -7.16
N THR A 84 12.49 1.17 -6.80
CA THR A 84 13.82 0.59 -6.65
C THR A 84 13.83 -0.92 -6.95
N ASP A 85 14.98 -1.41 -7.35
CA ASP A 85 15.31 -2.83 -7.58
C ASP A 85 16.33 -3.34 -6.54
N LYS A 86 16.60 -2.54 -5.51
CA LYS A 86 17.62 -2.81 -4.48
C LYS A 86 17.08 -2.47 -3.11
N GLU A 87 17.64 -3.12 -2.10
CA GLU A 87 17.39 -2.73 -0.72
C GLU A 87 17.93 -1.32 -0.47
N LEU A 88 17.09 -0.44 0.10
CA LEU A 88 17.45 0.92 0.47
C LEU A 88 17.44 1.09 1.99
N ASP A 89 18.37 1.88 2.50
CA ASP A 89 18.40 2.30 3.90
C ASP A 89 17.60 3.58 4.09
N PHE A 90 16.38 3.40 4.60
CA PHE A 90 15.45 4.48 4.92
C PHE A 90 15.74 5.21 6.23
N SER A 91 16.74 4.79 7.01
CA SER A 91 17.13 5.50 8.24
C SER A 91 17.51 6.96 7.96
N VAL A 92 17.97 7.28 6.76
CA VAL A 92 18.27 8.66 6.32
C VAL A 92 17.04 9.57 6.28
N LEU A 93 15.82 9.01 6.34
CA LEU A 93 14.58 9.77 6.42
C LEU A 93 14.03 9.89 7.86
N GLN A 94 14.70 9.36 8.88
CA GLN A 94 14.16 9.30 10.26
C GLN A 94 13.81 10.67 10.86
N ASP A 95 14.54 11.72 10.47
CA ASP A 95 14.36 13.08 10.98
C ASP A 95 13.37 13.90 10.13
N SER A 96 12.77 13.30 9.11
CA SER A 96 11.76 13.95 8.27
C SER A 96 10.37 13.96 8.91
N ASP A 97 9.45 14.68 8.29
CA ASP A 97 8.00 14.66 8.57
C ASP A 97 7.27 13.57 7.77
N LEU A 98 7.95 12.51 7.32
CA LEU A 98 7.38 11.55 6.37
C LEU A 98 6.19 10.81 6.96
N GLU A 99 5.01 11.05 6.38
CA GLU A 99 3.73 10.46 6.77
C GLU A 99 3.26 9.39 5.76
N LYS A 100 3.66 9.51 4.49
CA LYS A 100 3.27 8.62 3.41
C LYS A 100 4.46 8.15 2.59
N LEU A 101 4.56 6.83 2.41
CA LEU A 101 5.59 6.18 1.62
C LEU A 101 4.95 5.23 0.60
N VAL A 102 5.28 5.42 -0.68
CA VAL A 102 4.88 4.55 -1.78
C VAL A 102 6.13 3.99 -2.43
N ILE A 103 6.26 2.67 -2.46
CA ILE A 103 7.42 1.97 -3.00
C ILE A 103 6.96 1.02 -4.10
N TYR A 104 7.48 1.23 -5.31
CA TYR A 104 7.40 0.27 -6.40
C TYR A 104 8.69 -0.55 -6.39
N PHE A 105 8.60 -1.81 -5.96
CA PHE A 105 9.75 -2.70 -5.80
C PHE A 105 9.80 -3.71 -6.94
N ILE A 106 10.88 -3.70 -7.70
CA ILE A 106 10.97 -4.48 -8.95
C ILE A 106 11.65 -5.85 -8.77
N GLY A 107 12.27 -6.07 -7.61
CA GLY A 107 12.83 -7.34 -7.19
C GLY A 107 13.99 -7.15 -6.21
N GLY A 108 14.34 -8.21 -5.47
CA GLY A 108 15.42 -8.17 -4.48
C GLY A 108 15.01 -8.80 -3.15
N SER A 109 15.88 -8.73 -2.14
CA SER A 109 15.63 -9.21 -0.78
C SER A 109 15.00 -8.14 0.12
N ASP A 110 14.25 -8.62 1.11
CA ASP A 110 13.58 -7.95 2.25
C ASP A 110 13.76 -6.42 2.42
N LEU A 111 12.83 -5.66 1.82
CA LEU A 111 12.77 -4.19 1.79
C LEU A 111 12.60 -3.53 3.17
N PHE A 112 11.98 -4.23 4.13
CA PHE A 112 11.40 -3.56 5.30
C PHE A 112 12.27 -3.50 6.54
N LYS A 113 13.42 -4.20 6.59
CA LYS A 113 14.31 -4.26 7.77
C LYS A 113 14.69 -2.90 8.38
N LYS A 114 14.53 -1.81 7.63
CA LYS A 114 15.02 -0.47 7.97
C LYS A 114 13.92 0.62 8.06
N LEU A 115 12.63 0.26 8.06
CA LEU A 115 11.54 1.25 8.19
C LEU A 115 11.17 1.63 9.64
N VAL A 116 11.58 0.84 10.64
CA VAL A 116 11.21 1.02 12.06
C VAL A 116 11.52 2.44 12.58
N GLY A 117 12.55 3.10 12.05
CA GLY A 117 12.94 4.46 12.45
C GLY A 117 11.98 5.58 12.04
N LEU A 118 11.05 5.33 11.11
CA LEU A 118 10.15 6.34 10.54
C LEU A 118 8.90 6.53 11.42
N LYS A 119 9.07 7.12 12.60
CA LYS A 119 8.04 7.20 13.66
C LYS A 119 6.77 7.99 13.30
N LYS A 120 6.81 8.81 12.24
CA LYS A 120 5.67 9.60 11.75
C LYS A 120 4.95 8.92 10.60
N LEU A 121 5.45 7.79 10.11
CA LEU A 121 4.91 7.12 8.93
C LEU A 121 3.54 6.52 9.25
N VAL A 122 2.50 7.00 8.58
CA VAL A 122 1.11 6.58 8.80
C VAL A 122 0.61 5.68 7.67
N ASN A 123 1.03 5.96 6.44
CA ASN A 123 0.56 5.29 5.23
C ASN A 123 1.72 4.68 4.45
N VAL A 124 1.66 3.37 4.26
CA VAL A 124 2.63 2.61 3.48
C VAL A 124 1.90 1.90 2.35
N THR A 125 2.37 2.13 1.12
CA THR A 125 1.96 1.37 -0.07
C THR A 125 3.19 0.72 -0.67
N VAL A 126 3.17 -0.60 -0.85
CA VAL A 126 4.23 -1.32 -1.54
C VAL A 126 3.64 -2.17 -2.66
N GLU A 127 4.21 -2.05 -3.85
CA GLU A 127 3.83 -2.79 -5.04
C GLU A 127 5.04 -3.57 -5.57
N PHE A 128 4.91 -4.88 -5.68
CA PHE A 128 5.94 -5.80 -6.15
C PHE A 128 5.66 -6.20 -7.61
N SER A 129 6.64 -6.06 -8.50
CA SER A 129 6.50 -6.55 -9.88
C SER A 129 7.01 -7.97 -10.09
N SER A 130 7.81 -8.49 -9.16
CA SER A 130 8.35 -9.85 -9.20
C SER A 130 7.92 -10.64 -7.97
N GLU A 131 8.15 -11.95 -8.01
CA GLU A 131 8.02 -12.80 -6.82
C GLU A 131 8.94 -12.28 -5.70
N THR A 132 8.43 -12.10 -4.48
CA THR A 132 9.20 -11.55 -3.36
C THR A 132 8.69 -12.10 -2.03
N ASP A 133 9.63 -12.41 -1.13
CA ASP A 133 9.35 -12.67 0.29
C ASP A 133 9.45 -11.35 1.08
N LEU A 134 8.52 -11.14 2.01
CA LEU A 134 8.28 -9.84 2.63
C LEU A 134 8.26 -9.95 4.16
N SER A 135 9.24 -9.33 4.83
CA SER A 135 9.21 -9.23 6.29
C SER A 135 8.40 -8.02 6.74
N LEU A 136 7.20 -8.26 7.27
CA LEU A 136 6.30 -7.19 7.70
C LEU A 136 6.57 -6.70 9.13
N GLU A 137 7.35 -7.45 9.91
CA GLU A 137 7.66 -7.20 11.32
C GLU A 137 8.40 -5.85 11.54
N CYS A 138 9.06 -5.35 10.49
CA CYS A 138 9.88 -4.15 10.56
C CYS A 138 9.14 -2.85 10.18
N LEU A 139 7.82 -2.90 9.99
CA LEU A 139 7.00 -1.70 9.82
C LEU A 139 6.89 -0.91 11.15
N PRO A 140 6.97 0.43 11.12
CA PRO A 140 6.89 1.22 12.34
C PRO A 140 5.46 1.16 12.94
N PRO A 141 5.32 1.14 14.29
CA PRO A 141 4.01 1.05 14.95
C PRO A 141 3.03 2.20 14.64
N SER A 142 3.54 3.31 14.09
CA SER A 142 2.72 4.45 13.66
C SER A 142 1.89 4.16 12.41
N VAL A 143 2.19 3.10 11.66
CA VAL A 143 1.47 2.74 10.43
C VAL A 143 0.04 2.36 10.77
N GLN A 144 -0.91 3.06 10.13
CA GLN A 144 -2.35 2.81 10.26
C GLN A 144 -2.98 2.38 8.94
N LYS A 145 -2.33 2.69 7.81
CA LYS A 145 -2.82 2.36 6.47
C LYS A 145 -1.75 1.58 5.73
N LEU A 146 -2.06 0.34 5.36
CA LEU A 146 -1.13 -0.54 4.68
C LEU A 146 -1.78 -1.06 3.39
N THR A 147 -1.13 -0.78 2.27
CA THR A 147 -1.46 -1.36 0.97
C THR A 147 -0.30 -2.20 0.48
N ILE A 148 -0.56 -3.46 0.17
CA ILE A 148 0.40 -4.41 -0.36
C ILE A 148 -0.16 -4.97 -1.66
N SER A 149 0.60 -4.86 -2.75
CA SER A 149 0.18 -5.30 -4.07
C SER A 149 1.29 -6.10 -4.75
N GLY A 150 0.92 -7.13 -5.52
CA GLY A 150 1.86 -7.88 -6.38
C GLY A 150 2.11 -9.31 -5.94
N ASN A 151 3.11 -9.96 -6.54
CA ASN A 151 3.34 -11.39 -6.38
C ASN A 151 4.17 -11.71 -5.12
N ILE A 152 3.54 -11.69 -3.95
CA ILE A 152 4.21 -12.03 -2.68
C ILE A 152 4.03 -13.49 -2.36
N VAL A 153 5.14 -14.19 -2.14
CA VAL A 153 5.13 -15.57 -1.66
C VAL A 153 5.27 -15.57 -0.14
N ASN A 154 4.46 -16.38 0.55
CA ASN A 154 4.44 -16.52 2.01
C ASN A 154 3.95 -15.28 2.78
N PHE A 155 2.93 -14.59 2.28
CA PHE A 155 2.27 -13.55 3.07
C PHE A 155 1.60 -14.16 4.32
N GLU A 156 1.99 -13.66 5.50
CA GLU A 156 1.43 -14.06 6.79
C GLU A 156 0.86 -12.84 7.50
N LEU A 157 -0.46 -12.84 7.73
CA LEU A 157 -1.16 -11.72 8.39
C LEU A 157 -0.71 -11.52 9.85
N SER A 158 -0.30 -12.60 10.54
CA SER A 158 0.20 -12.55 11.92
C SER A 158 1.43 -11.65 12.08
N LYS A 159 2.24 -11.48 11.02
CA LYS A 159 3.40 -10.57 11.01
C LYS A 159 3.01 -9.08 11.05
N LEU A 160 1.72 -8.76 11.07
CA LEU A 160 1.19 -7.40 11.21
C LEU A 160 0.54 -7.15 12.59
N GLU A 161 0.53 -8.13 13.50
CA GLU A 161 -0.15 -8.02 14.81
C GLU A 161 0.40 -6.91 15.71
N HIS A 162 1.66 -6.51 15.53
CA HIS A 162 2.27 -5.39 16.26
C HIS A 162 1.76 -4.02 15.80
N LEU A 163 0.99 -3.95 14.71
CA LEU A 163 0.44 -2.72 14.16
C LEU A 163 -1.03 -2.53 14.56
N THR A 164 -1.42 -1.27 14.79
CA THR A 164 -2.83 -0.88 15.01
C THR A 164 -3.44 -0.36 13.71
N LEU A 165 -3.59 -1.25 12.72
CA LEU A 165 -4.10 -0.89 11.40
C LEU A 165 -5.57 -0.47 11.43
N LYS A 166 -5.86 0.61 10.71
CA LYS A 166 -7.23 1.07 10.38
C LYS A 166 -7.64 0.64 8.97
N GLU A 167 -6.68 0.59 8.05
CA GLU A 167 -6.94 0.23 6.66
C GLU A 167 -5.91 -0.81 6.21
N LEU A 168 -6.40 -1.97 5.79
CA LEU A 168 -5.60 -3.02 5.18
C LEU A 168 -6.10 -3.29 3.76
N SER A 169 -5.22 -3.15 2.78
CA SER A 169 -5.51 -3.46 1.39
C SER A 169 -4.47 -4.41 0.80
N LEU A 170 -4.89 -5.61 0.44
CA LEU A 170 -4.10 -6.64 -0.22
C LEU A 170 -4.57 -6.77 -1.67
N LYS A 171 -3.65 -6.78 -2.62
CA LYS A 171 -4.00 -6.83 -4.05
C LYS A 171 -3.13 -7.77 -4.85
N GLY A 172 -3.74 -8.65 -5.63
CA GLY A 172 -3.00 -9.50 -6.56
C GLY A 172 -2.10 -10.53 -5.89
N LEU A 173 -2.40 -10.91 -4.63
CA LEU A 173 -1.59 -11.88 -3.90
C LEU A 173 -1.94 -13.31 -4.40
N PRO A 174 -0.94 -14.14 -4.72
CA PRO A 174 -1.18 -15.51 -5.20
C PRO A 174 -1.86 -16.36 -4.11
N ALA A 175 -1.32 -16.32 -2.89
CA ALA A 175 -1.88 -17.00 -1.71
C ALA A 175 -1.80 -16.06 -0.50
N CYS A 176 -2.91 -15.94 0.23
CA CYS A 176 -2.96 -15.14 1.45
C CYS A 176 -4.08 -15.65 2.36
N GLU A 177 -3.75 -16.07 3.58
CA GLU A 177 -4.77 -16.45 4.55
C GLU A 177 -5.12 -15.27 5.46
N LEU A 178 -6.41 -14.98 5.64
CA LEU A 178 -6.88 -13.82 6.38
C LEU A 178 -7.34 -14.18 7.78
N ASN A 179 -6.42 -14.71 8.59
CA ASN A 179 -6.67 -15.05 9.99
C ASN A 179 -6.42 -13.84 10.90
N PHE A 180 -7.48 -13.11 11.24
CA PHE A 180 -7.39 -11.94 12.10
C PHE A 180 -7.38 -12.32 13.58
N SER A 181 -6.46 -11.71 14.35
CA SER A 181 -6.62 -11.60 15.79
C SER A 181 -7.76 -10.65 16.13
N VAL A 182 -8.37 -10.81 17.31
CA VAL A 182 -9.42 -9.90 17.80
C VAL A 182 -8.88 -8.48 17.88
N GLU A 183 -7.66 -8.28 18.39
CA GLU A 183 -7.06 -6.95 18.55
C GLU A 183 -6.92 -6.21 17.20
N MET A 184 -6.50 -6.90 16.14
CA MET A 184 -6.41 -6.32 14.80
C MET A 184 -7.81 -6.00 14.25
N ALA A 185 -8.74 -6.95 14.35
CA ALA A 185 -10.10 -6.82 13.86
C ALA A 185 -10.89 -5.66 14.50
N GLN A 186 -10.69 -5.41 15.80
CA GLN A 186 -11.36 -4.33 16.54
C GLN A 186 -10.84 -2.92 16.20
N ASN A 187 -9.77 -2.81 15.41
CA ASN A 187 -9.20 -1.55 14.97
C ASN A 187 -9.46 -1.21 13.51
N LEU A 188 -9.67 -2.23 12.66
CA LEU A 188 -9.88 -2.06 11.23
C LEU A 188 -11.20 -1.34 10.92
N GLU A 189 -11.10 -0.33 10.06
CA GLU A 189 -12.22 0.39 9.45
C GLU A 189 -12.49 -0.07 8.01
N LEU A 190 -11.45 -0.50 7.31
CA LEU A 190 -11.50 -0.95 5.92
C LEU A 190 -10.62 -2.19 5.73
N LEU A 191 -11.22 -3.21 5.12
CA LEU A 191 -10.55 -4.42 4.69
C LEU A 191 -10.76 -4.63 3.19
N CYS A 192 -9.68 -4.62 2.42
CA CYS A 192 -9.68 -4.92 1.00
C CYS A 192 -8.76 -6.11 0.72
N ALA A 193 -9.26 -7.13 0.03
CA ALA A 193 -8.47 -8.17 -0.62
C ALA A 193 -8.97 -8.27 -2.07
N VAL A 194 -8.17 -7.88 -3.05
CA VAL A 194 -8.66 -7.71 -4.43
C VAL A 194 -7.77 -8.47 -5.41
N TYR A 195 -8.37 -9.27 -6.30
CA TYR A 195 -7.64 -10.12 -7.24
C TYR A 195 -6.67 -11.11 -6.57
N CYS A 196 -7.01 -11.64 -5.40
CA CYS A 196 -6.20 -12.66 -4.73
C CYS A 196 -6.81 -14.07 -4.95
N HIS A 197 -5.98 -15.07 -5.25
CA HIS A 197 -6.44 -16.34 -5.84
C HIS A 197 -6.57 -17.51 -4.86
N ASP A 198 -5.70 -17.66 -3.86
CA ASP A 198 -5.81 -18.73 -2.87
C ASP A 198 -6.00 -18.13 -1.48
N ILE A 199 -7.17 -17.52 -1.25
CA ILE A 199 -7.57 -17.01 0.06
C ILE A 199 -8.38 -18.12 0.73
N GLY A 200 -7.89 -18.73 1.80
CA GLY A 200 -8.51 -19.90 2.43
C GLY A 200 -9.96 -19.68 2.91
N ASN A 201 -10.16 -19.70 4.22
CA ASN A 201 -11.49 -19.45 4.80
C ASN A 201 -11.53 -18.04 5.42
N PHE A 202 -12.68 -17.36 5.33
CA PHE A 202 -12.89 -16.10 6.03
C PHE A 202 -14.05 -16.18 7.00
N HIS A 203 -13.73 -16.00 8.28
CA HIS A 203 -14.68 -15.86 9.37
C HIS A 203 -14.67 -14.42 9.89
N SER A 204 -15.83 -13.80 10.05
CA SER A 204 -15.95 -12.48 10.65
C SER A 204 -16.00 -12.50 12.18
N LEU A 205 -15.96 -13.68 12.82
CA LEU A 205 -15.96 -13.82 14.27
C LEU A 205 -14.98 -12.87 15.02
N PRO A 206 -13.72 -12.65 14.57
CA PRO A 206 -12.82 -11.71 15.23
C PRO A 206 -13.32 -10.25 15.25
N PHE A 207 -14.18 -9.90 14.28
CA PHE A 207 -14.75 -8.56 14.12
C PHE A 207 -16.06 -8.37 14.89
N HIS A 208 -16.61 -9.41 15.53
CA HIS A 208 -17.85 -9.29 16.31
C HIS A 208 -17.66 -8.26 17.45
N GLY A 209 -18.64 -7.36 17.59
CA GLY A 209 -18.56 -6.24 18.54
C GLY A 209 -17.68 -5.06 18.10
N SER A 210 -16.99 -5.15 16.95
CA SER A 210 -16.28 -4.01 16.37
C SER A 210 -17.29 -2.99 15.87
N THR A 211 -17.12 -1.74 16.29
CA THR A 211 -17.92 -0.60 15.81
C THR A 211 -17.23 0.18 14.70
N LYS A 212 -16.10 -0.33 14.19
CA LYS A 212 -15.20 0.41 13.30
C LYS A 212 -15.25 -0.05 11.85
N LEU A 213 -15.37 -1.36 11.61
CA LEU A 213 -15.32 -1.92 10.26
C LEU A 213 -16.53 -1.46 9.44
N LYS A 214 -16.29 -0.63 8.42
CA LYS A 214 -17.33 -0.02 7.59
C LYS A 214 -17.36 -0.60 6.18
N THR A 215 -16.22 -1.07 5.68
CA THR A 215 -16.08 -1.48 4.29
C THR A 215 -15.28 -2.76 4.17
N ILE A 216 -15.86 -3.73 3.46
CA ILE A 216 -15.18 -4.94 2.99
C ILE A 216 -15.21 -4.93 1.46
N ASN A 217 -14.06 -5.19 0.83
CA ASN A 217 -13.98 -5.40 -0.62
C ASN A 217 -13.17 -6.67 -0.93
N PHE A 218 -13.85 -7.67 -1.47
CA PHE A 218 -13.29 -8.95 -1.89
C PHE A 218 -13.41 -9.17 -3.40
N SER A 219 -13.30 -8.10 -4.19
CA SER A 219 -13.51 -8.20 -5.63
C SER A 219 -12.43 -9.03 -6.34
N GLY A 220 -12.84 -9.89 -7.27
CA GLY A 220 -11.95 -10.72 -8.08
C GLY A 220 -11.20 -11.78 -7.28
N THR A 221 -11.67 -12.14 -6.08
CA THR A 221 -11.00 -13.12 -5.23
C THR A 221 -11.57 -14.52 -5.37
N TYR A 222 -10.74 -15.51 -5.07
CA TYR A 222 -11.15 -16.91 -4.99
C TYR A 222 -10.91 -17.46 -3.59
N TRP A 223 -12.01 -17.87 -2.96
CA TRP A 223 -12.05 -18.35 -1.59
C TRP A 223 -12.08 -19.88 -1.52
N GLU A 224 -11.65 -20.48 -0.43
CA GLU A 224 -12.09 -21.85 -0.13
C GLU A 224 -13.55 -21.80 0.35
N HIS A 225 -13.82 -21.05 1.42
CA HIS A 225 -15.16 -20.72 1.92
C HIS A 225 -15.20 -19.26 2.40
N LEU A 226 -16.13 -18.49 1.85
CA LEU A 226 -16.47 -17.16 2.37
C LEU A 226 -17.84 -17.21 3.05
N PHE A 227 -17.87 -17.17 4.39
CA PHE A 227 -19.10 -17.24 5.20
C PHE A 227 -19.76 -15.86 5.30
N ILE A 228 -20.60 -15.52 4.34
CA ILE A 228 -21.20 -14.19 4.25
C ILE A 228 -22.35 -13.97 5.24
N ASP A 229 -22.92 -15.03 5.79
CA ASP A 229 -23.95 -14.97 6.83
C ASP A 229 -23.39 -14.35 8.12
N GLU A 230 -22.12 -14.60 8.43
CA GLU A 230 -21.46 -14.01 9.59
C GLU A 230 -21.38 -12.46 9.50
N PHE A 231 -21.47 -11.88 8.31
CA PHE A 231 -21.43 -10.42 8.13
C PHE A 231 -22.67 -9.73 8.71
N CYS A 232 -23.75 -10.48 8.98
CA CYS A 232 -24.93 -9.94 9.66
C CYS A 232 -24.62 -9.48 11.09
N GLU A 233 -23.59 -10.05 11.71
CA GLU A 233 -23.13 -9.71 13.06
C GLU A 233 -22.21 -8.47 13.10
N LEU A 234 -21.91 -7.89 11.92
CA LEU A 234 -21.05 -6.71 11.77
C LEU A 234 -21.89 -5.43 11.71
N GLU A 235 -22.38 -4.96 12.86
CA GLU A 235 -23.33 -3.84 12.96
C GLU A 235 -22.83 -2.54 12.28
N SER A 236 -21.52 -2.27 12.26
CA SER A 236 -20.96 -1.07 11.65
C SER A 236 -20.72 -1.19 10.14
N LEU A 237 -20.89 -2.38 9.55
CA LEU A 237 -20.58 -2.65 8.15
C LEU A 237 -21.59 -1.99 7.23
N LYS A 238 -21.10 -1.12 6.34
CA LYS A 238 -21.94 -0.34 5.42
C LYS A 238 -21.84 -0.86 3.99
N TRP A 239 -20.64 -1.23 3.58
CA TRP A 239 -20.32 -1.56 2.21
C TRP A 239 -19.63 -2.91 2.11
N VAL A 240 -20.16 -3.76 1.25
CA VAL A 240 -19.56 -5.03 0.90
C VAL A 240 -19.48 -5.10 -0.62
N ILE A 241 -18.29 -5.41 -1.15
CA ILE A 241 -18.07 -5.48 -2.59
C ILE A 241 -17.54 -6.88 -2.92
N LEU A 242 -18.34 -7.67 -3.62
CA LEU A 242 -18.05 -9.06 -3.99
C LEU A 242 -18.10 -9.26 -5.52
N THR A 243 -17.61 -8.28 -6.28
CA THR A 243 -17.63 -8.36 -7.75
C THR A 243 -16.62 -9.41 -8.21
N ASP A 244 -17.02 -10.35 -9.06
CA ASP A 244 -16.15 -11.46 -9.52
C ASP A 244 -15.53 -12.32 -8.40
N THR A 245 -16.19 -12.38 -7.24
CA THR A 245 -15.80 -13.24 -6.12
C THR A 245 -16.33 -14.66 -6.31
N MET A 246 -15.48 -15.68 -6.09
CA MET A 246 -15.81 -17.10 -6.25
C MET A 246 -15.98 -17.80 -4.90
N ARG A 247 -16.70 -18.94 -4.89
CA ARG A 247 -16.85 -19.87 -3.74
C ARG A 247 -17.40 -19.24 -2.46
N ILE A 248 -18.45 -18.43 -2.64
CA ILE A 248 -19.23 -17.83 -1.58
C ILE A 248 -20.13 -18.89 -0.94
N VAL A 249 -20.09 -19.00 0.39
CA VAL A 249 -20.95 -19.89 1.17
C VAL A 249 -21.95 -19.03 1.94
N ALA A 250 -23.22 -19.41 1.85
CA ALA A 250 -24.27 -18.85 2.69
C ALA A 250 -25.05 -20.01 3.30
N ASP A 251 -24.88 -20.23 4.60
CA ASP A 251 -25.81 -21.09 5.34
C ASP A 251 -27.01 -20.24 5.81
N LEU A 252 -27.79 -19.80 4.84
CA LEU A 252 -29.06 -19.17 5.13
C LEU A 252 -30.13 -20.21 4.88
N SER A 253 -30.58 -20.84 5.96
CA SER A 253 -31.75 -21.71 6.01
C SER A 253 -33.05 -21.08 5.44
N ASN A 254 -33.03 -19.84 4.90
CA ASN A 254 -34.08 -19.28 4.03
C ASN A 254 -33.75 -18.00 3.20
N LYS A 255 -32.48 -17.59 2.98
CA LYS A 255 -32.18 -16.35 2.24
C LYS A 255 -31.19 -16.58 1.07
N LYS A 256 -31.58 -16.15 -0.13
CA LYS A 256 -30.72 -16.18 -1.34
C LYS A 256 -29.91 -14.90 -1.45
N ILE A 257 -28.60 -14.99 -1.72
CA ILE A 257 -27.81 -13.88 -2.25
C ILE A 257 -28.20 -13.68 -3.71
N VAL A 258 -28.81 -12.54 -4.06
CA VAL A 258 -29.48 -12.40 -5.37
C VAL A 258 -28.59 -11.86 -6.50
N SER A 259 -27.42 -11.24 -6.24
CA SER A 259 -26.46 -10.95 -7.32
C SER A 259 -25.09 -10.46 -6.79
N SER A 260 -24.05 -10.61 -7.62
CA SER A 260 -22.75 -9.92 -7.49
C SER A 260 -22.85 -8.43 -7.88
N GLY A 261 -21.89 -7.61 -7.43
CA GLY A 261 -21.81 -6.16 -7.75
C GLY A 261 -21.38 -5.29 -6.56
N TRP A 262 -21.53 -3.97 -6.70
CA TRP A 262 -21.48 -3.00 -5.58
C TRP A 262 -22.85 -2.87 -4.96
N LYS A 263 -23.00 -3.15 -3.67
CA LYS A 263 -24.26 -2.91 -2.95
C LYS A 263 -24.02 -2.46 -1.53
N ARG A 264 -25.02 -1.79 -0.95
CA ARG A 264 -25.07 -1.61 0.50
C ARG A 264 -25.26 -2.98 1.15
N TRP A 265 -24.69 -3.20 2.34
CA TRP A 265 -24.82 -4.49 3.01
C TRP A 265 -26.29 -4.92 3.19
N GLU A 266 -27.15 -3.96 3.56
CA GLU A 266 -28.60 -4.13 3.68
C GLU A 266 -29.28 -4.64 2.38
N GLU A 267 -28.70 -4.37 1.20
CA GLU A 267 -29.23 -4.80 -0.10
C GLU A 267 -28.81 -6.24 -0.47
N TYR A 268 -27.81 -6.82 0.21
CA TYR A 268 -27.47 -8.24 0.08
C TYR A 268 -28.39 -9.13 0.92
N ILE A 269 -28.94 -8.58 2.01
CA ILE A 269 -29.88 -9.28 2.89
C ILE A 269 -31.31 -8.97 2.43
N SER A 270 -31.84 -9.71 1.45
CA SER A 270 -33.30 -9.67 1.21
C SER A 270 -34.01 -10.43 2.34
N CYS A 271 -34.71 -9.71 3.20
CA CYS A 271 -35.72 -10.33 4.08
C CYS A 271 -36.93 -10.71 3.21
N TYR A 272 -37.11 -12.01 2.99
CA TYR A 272 -38.44 -12.60 2.80
C TYR A 272 -38.86 -13.21 4.12
#